data_AF-A0A931V4B7-F1
#
_entry.id   AF-A0A931V4B7-F1
#
_cell.length_a   1.000
_cell.length_b   1.000
_cell.length_c   1.000
_cell.angle_alpha   90.00
_cell.angle_beta   90.00
_cell.angle_gamma   90.00
#
_symmetry.space_group_name_H-M   'P 1'
#
loop_
_entity.id
_entity.type
_entity.pdbx_description
1 polymer ?
#
loop_
_entity_poly.entity_id
_entity_poly.type
_entity_poly.pdbx_seq_one_letter_code
_entity_poly.pdbx_strand_id
1 'polypeptide(L)'
;MSLLILFLAALVAGAVNSVAGGGTLLTFPALLSIGVPPIAANATSTVALVPGSFAAFWGYRDELRASHGAAAGSGREMLWFAVPSLIGGVIGALFVDRVGDRAFARVVPWLIFGATALFALQPVVKRWLERGADAEPGRSRLGWVIAFQLLVAVYGGFFGAGIGILMLAALGFLGVRGIHRMNGVKNFAAVCINGVAAITFVALGRVQPIYAAVMAIGAIVGGLAGAGIARRLGETNVRRLVVVIGVAIGVTMLVRGRA
;
A
#
# COMPACT_ATOMS: atom_id res chain seq x y z
N MET A 1 -2.03 14.94 -23.40
CA MET A 1 -2.66 15.37 -22.11
C MET A 1 -2.68 14.24 -21.09
N SER A 2 -3.20 13.05 -21.41
CA SER A 2 -3.37 11.93 -20.47
C SER A 2 -2.10 11.47 -19.77
N LEU A 3 -0.97 11.35 -20.49
CA LEU A 3 0.32 10.94 -19.90
C LEU A 3 0.86 11.94 -18.86
N LEU A 4 0.64 13.24 -19.06
CA LEU A 4 1.07 14.26 -18.12
C LEU A 4 0.27 14.18 -16.81
N ILE A 5 -1.05 13.97 -16.92
CA ILE A 5 -1.93 13.77 -15.76
C ILE A 5 -1.48 12.54 -14.96
N LEU A 6 -1.23 11.41 -15.64
CA LEU A 6 -0.76 10.19 -15.01
C LEU A 6 0.61 10.36 -14.35
N PHE A 7 1.54 11.05 -15.03
CA PHE A 7 2.85 11.36 -14.48
C PHE A 7 2.75 12.18 -13.20
N LEU A 8 1.98 13.27 -13.22
CA LEU A 8 1.78 14.15 -12.05
C LEU A 8 1.06 13.42 -10.92
N ALA A 9 0.02 12.65 -11.22
CA ALA A 9 -0.68 11.84 -10.23
C ALA A 9 0.27 10.81 -9.59
N ALA A 10 1.10 10.13 -10.39
CA ALA A 10 2.08 9.18 -9.90
C ALA A 10 3.23 9.86 -9.13
N LEU A 11 3.61 11.08 -9.49
CA LEU A 11 4.59 11.88 -8.75
C LEU A 11 4.08 12.20 -7.34
N VAL A 12 2.86 12.70 -7.21
CA VAL A 12 2.25 12.93 -5.89
C VAL A 12 2.07 11.61 -5.14
N ALA A 13 1.63 10.55 -5.84
CA ALA A 13 1.48 9.22 -5.25
C ALA A 13 2.79 8.67 -4.71
N GLY A 14 3.91 8.81 -5.44
CA GLY A 14 5.23 8.38 -5.00
C GLY A 14 5.69 9.13 -3.75
N ALA A 15 5.46 10.44 -3.70
CA ALA A 15 5.74 11.25 -2.51
C ALA A 15 4.89 10.83 -1.30
N VAL A 16 3.60 10.52 -1.52
CA VAL A 16 2.70 10.01 -0.48
C VAL A 16 3.12 8.60 -0.03
N ASN A 17 3.50 7.74 -0.99
CA ASN A 17 3.82 6.34 -0.72
C ASN A 17 5.06 6.20 0.14
N SER A 18 6.05 7.10 -0.02
CA SER A 18 7.27 7.12 0.80
C SER A 18 7.01 7.47 2.26
N VAL A 19 5.94 8.20 2.57
CA VAL A 19 5.58 8.61 3.94
C VAL A 19 4.54 7.68 4.55
N ALA A 20 3.46 7.39 3.81
CA ALA A 20 2.25 6.85 4.40
C ALA A 20 1.69 5.61 3.66
N GLY A 21 2.25 5.24 2.49
CA GLY A 21 1.85 4.02 1.77
C GLY A 21 0.51 4.12 1.02
N GLY A 22 0.12 5.33 0.61
CA GLY A 22 -1.23 5.63 0.06
C GLY A 22 -1.28 5.86 -1.45
N GLY A 23 -0.20 5.59 -2.18
CA GLY A 23 -0.06 6.01 -3.58
C GLY A 23 -1.21 5.56 -4.49
N THR A 24 -1.72 4.34 -4.29
CA THR A 24 -2.80 3.75 -5.09
C THR A 24 -4.08 4.58 -5.07
N LEU A 25 -4.36 5.31 -3.98
CA LEU A 25 -5.55 6.18 -3.88
C LEU A 25 -5.53 7.34 -4.87
N LEU A 26 -4.36 7.70 -5.40
CA LEU A 26 -4.20 8.79 -6.35
C LEU A 26 -4.06 8.25 -7.79
N THR A 27 -3.26 7.21 -7.98
CA THR A 27 -2.94 6.66 -9.31
C THR A 27 -4.11 5.91 -9.94
N PHE A 28 -4.84 5.12 -9.16
CA PHE A 28 -5.94 4.31 -9.67
C PHE A 28 -7.09 5.17 -10.25
N PRO A 29 -7.60 6.19 -9.53
CA PRO A 29 -8.65 7.07 -10.08
C PRO A 29 -8.18 7.93 -11.24
N ALA A 30 -6.89 8.30 -11.29
CA ALA A 30 -6.31 9.02 -12.42
C ALA A 30 -6.31 8.17 -13.71
N LEU A 31 -6.13 6.85 -13.60
CA LEU A 31 -6.27 5.93 -14.73
C LEU A 31 -7.73 5.77 -15.17
N LEU A 32 -8.66 5.68 -14.21
CA LEU A 32 -10.09 5.64 -14.52
C LEU A 32 -10.59 6.90 -15.23
N SER A 33 -10.08 8.08 -14.85
CA SER A 33 -10.53 9.36 -15.40
C SER A 33 -10.17 9.52 -16.88
N ILE A 34 -9.16 8.80 -17.36
CA ILE A 34 -8.77 8.76 -18.78
C ILE A 34 -9.34 7.55 -19.52
N GLY A 35 -10.26 6.80 -18.91
CA GLY A 35 -11.00 5.70 -19.53
C GLY A 35 -10.34 4.32 -19.47
N VAL A 36 -9.29 4.12 -18.65
CA VAL A 36 -8.68 2.79 -18.49
C VAL A 36 -9.67 1.86 -17.75
N PRO A 37 -9.90 0.63 -18.22
CA PRO A 37 -10.75 -0.34 -17.53
C PRO A 37 -10.31 -0.56 -16.07
N PRO A 38 -11.25 -0.75 -15.12
CA PRO A 38 -10.95 -0.86 -13.70
C PRO A 38 -9.87 -1.88 -13.32
N ILE A 39 -9.92 -3.11 -13.85
CA ILE A 39 -8.90 -4.13 -13.55
C ILE A 39 -7.55 -3.69 -14.11
N ALA A 40 -7.53 -3.17 -15.34
CA ALA A 40 -6.31 -2.67 -15.98
C ALA A 40 -5.73 -1.45 -15.26
N ALA A 41 -6.58 -0.57 -14.73
CA ALA A 41 -6.19 0.60 -13.95
C ALA A 41 -5.52 0.17 -12.63
N ASN A 42 -6.10 -0.83 -11.95
CA ASN A 42 -5.53 -1.40 -10.73
C ASN A 42 -4.19 -2.08 -11.00
N ALA A 43 -4.13 -2.94 -12.02
CA ALA A 43 -2.92 -3.62 -12.47
C ALA A 43 -1.79 -2.64 -12.80
N THR A 44 -2.09 -1.64 -13.63
CA THR A 44 -1.13 -0.61 -14.07
C THR A 44 -0.63 0.22 -12.89
N SER A 45 -1.54 0.63 -11.99
CA SER A 45 -1.18 1.35 -10.77
C SER A 45 -0.26 0.53 -9.86
N THR A 46 -0.57 -0.76 -9.64
CA THR A 46 0.26 -1.66 -8.82
C THR A 46 1.66 -1.76 -9.39
N VAL A 47 1.81 -2.07 -10.68
CA VAL A 47 3.12 -2.15 -11.35
C VAL A 47 3.89 -0.84 -11.26
N ALA A 48 3.22 0.30 -11.49
CA ALA A 48 3.86 1.61 -11.45
C ALA A 48 4.41 1.99 -10.07
N LEU A 49 3.78 1.52 -8.98
CA LEU A 49 4.16 1.87 -7.61
C LEU A 49 5.14 0.88 -6.96
N VAL A 50 5.38 -0.30 -7.57
CA VAL A 50 6.38 -1.27 -7.07
C VAL A 50 7.78 -0.65 -6.95
N PRO A 51 8.33 0.05 -7.97
CA PRO A 51 9.66 0.66 -7.86
C PRO A 51 9.76 1.67 -6.70
N GLY A 52 8.72 2.50 -6.51
CA GLY A 52 8.66 3.44 -5.39
C GLY A 52 8.58 2.74 -4.02
N SER A 53 7.87 1.61 -3.94
CA SER A 53 7.80 0.79 -2.73
C SER A 53 9.14 0.13 -2.41
N PHE A 54 9.86 -0.34 -3.43
CA PHE A 54 11.20 -0.90 -3.29
C PHE A 54 12.20 0.18 -2.84
N ALA A 55 12.13 1.38 -3.42
CA ALA A 55 12.95 2.52 -3.00
C ALA A 55 12.69 2.92 -1.54
N ALA A 56 11.43 2.90 -1.10
CA ALA A 56 11.06 3.17 0.29
C ALA A 56 11.60 2.10 1.26
N PHE A 57 11.54 0.81 0.88
CA PHE A 57 12.18 -0.27 1.65
C PHE A 57 13.69 -0.09 1.71
N TRP A 58 14.33 0.22 0.58
CA TRP A 58 15.78 0.44 0.49
C TRP A 58 16.24 1.63 1.33
N GLY A 59 15.46 2.71 1.40
CA GLY A 59 15.77 3.87 2.24
C GLY A 59 15.76 3.55 3.75
N TYR A 60 14.97 2.56 4.18
CA TYR A 60 14.91 2.09 5.57
C TYR A 60 15.92 0.97 5.89
N ARG A 61 16.74 0.55 4.91
CA ARG A 61 17.68 -0.57 5.09
C ARG A 61 18.71 -0.32 6.18
N ASP A 62 19.15 0.93 6.34
CA ASP A 62 20.21 1.28 7.28
C ASP A 62 19.67 1.41 8.72
N GLU A 63 18.40 1.75 8.89
CA GLU A 63 17.69 1.70 10.17
C GLU A 63 17.36 0.24 10.59
N LEU A 64 17.03 -0.61 9.62
CA LEU A 64 16.94 -2.06 9.82
C LEU A 64 18.31 -2.64 10.24
N ARG A 65 19.41 -2.13 9.66
CA ARG A 65 20.79 -2.51 10.00
C ARG A 65 21.29 -1.99 11.33
N ALA A 66 20.98 -0.74 11.68
CA ALA A 66 21.30 -0.18 12.99
C ALA A 66 20.57 -0.93 14.13
N SER A 67 19.38 -1.46 13.83
CA SER A 67 18.63 -2.34 14.74
C SER A 67 19.22 -3.76 14.86
N HIS A 68 20.21 -4.13 14.04
CA HIS A 68 20.90 -5.44 14.11
C HIS A 68 22.04 -5.46 15.17
N GLY A 69 22.27 -4.36 15.90
CA GLY A 69 23.31 -4.28 16.93
C GLY A 69 22.97 -4.95 18.28
N ALA A 70 21.73 -5.38 18.51
CA ALA A 70 21.37 -6.08 19.75
C ALA A 70 20.31 -7.17 19.49
N ALA A 71 20.73 -8.43 19.67
CA ALA A 71 19.88 -9.63 19.81
C ALA A 71 19.11 -10.13 18.56
N ALA A 72 19.68 -11.13 17.89
CA ALA A 72 19.06 -12.39 17.48
C ALA A 72 17.50 -12.52 17.42
N GLY A 73 16.79 -11.72 16.61
CA GLY A 73 15.33 -11.87 16.42
C GLY A 73 14.69 -11.45 15.08
N SER A 74 15.36 -10.63 14.26
CA SER A 74 14.69 -9.89 13.15
C SER A 74 14.33 -10.69 11.88
N GLY A 75 14.98 -11.83 11.59
CA GLY A 75 14.68 -12.60 10.38
C GLY A 75 13.34 -13.34 10.43
N ARG A 76 12.89 -13.70 11.63
CA ARG A 76 11.73 -14.58 11.83
C ARG A 76 10.41 -13.85 11.57
N GLU A 77 10.30 -12.59 11.99
CA GLU A 77 9.12 -11.74 11.73
C GLU A 77 8.99 -11.37 10.26
N MET A 78 10.10 -11.06 9.60
CA MET A 78 10.14 -10.87 8.14
C MET A 78 9.64 -12.12 7.42
N LEU A 79 10.07 -13.31 7.82
CA LEU A 79 9.61 -14.57 7.25
C LEU A 79 8.11 -14.83 7.52
N TRP A 80 7.64 -14.58 8.76
CA TRP A 80 6.23 -14.74 9.13
C TRP A 80 5.29 -13.83 8.35
N PHE A 81 5.75 -12.64 7.98
CA PHE A 81 4.97 -11.75 7.14
C PHE A 81 5.18 -12.03 5.65
N ALA A 82 6.37 -12.45 5.21
CA ALA A 82 6.69 -12.68 3.80
C ALA A 82 5.85 -13.79 3.18
N VAL A 83 5.78 -14.97 3.80
CA VAL A 83 5.06 -16.13 3.25
C VAL A 83 3.57 -15.83 3.02
N PRO A 84 2.79 -15.39 4.02
CA PRO A 84 1.39 -15.02 3.78
C PRO A 84 1.26 -13.80 2.84
N SER A 85 2.23 -12.89 2.81
CA SER A 85 2.26 -11.76 1.88
C SER A 85 2.38 -12.18 0.41
N LEU A 86 3.27 -13.13 0.12
CA LEU A 86 3.46 -13.67 -1.22
C LEU A 86 2.24 -14.48 -1.66
N ILE A 87 1.76 -15.38 -0.79
CA ILE A 87 0.59 -16.21 -1.10
C ILE A 87 -0.65 -15.33 -1.28
N GLY A 88 -0.93 -14.44 -0.32
CA GLY A 88 -2.07 -13.55 -0.37
C GLY A 88 -2.01 -12.58 -1.55
N GLY A 89 -0.84 -12.02 -1.85
CA GLY A 89 -0.66 -11.13 -3.00
C GLY A 89 -1.04 -11.79 -4.33
N VAL A 90 -0.60 -13.04 -4.55
CA VAL A 90 -1.00 -13.82 -5.74
C VAL A 90 -2.50 -14.11 -5.75
N ILE A 91 -3.05 -14.60 -4.63
CA ILE A 91 -4.48 -14.91 -4.51
C ILE A 91 -5.33 -13.67 -4.79
N GLY A 92 -4.98 -12.53 -4.20
CA GLY A 92 -5.66 -11.26 -4.38
C GLY A 92 -5.65 -10.79 -5.84
N ALA A 93 -4.50 -10.84 -6.49
CA ALA A 93 -4.36 -10.44 -7.89
C ALA A 93 -5.17 -11.35 -8.84
N LEU A 94 -5.14 -12.67 -8.62
CA LEU A 94 -5.97 -13.63 -9.36
C LEU A 94 -7.46 -13.43 -9.08
N PHE A 95 -7.83 -13.04 -7.86
CA PHE A 95 -9.23 -12.81 -7.49
C PHE A 95 -9.82 -11.60 -8.22
N VAL A 96 -9.07 -10.49 -8.33
CA VAL A 96 -9.49 -9.31 -9.12
C VAL A 96 -9.82 -9.69 -10.55
N ASP A 97 -8.94 -10.48 -11.18
CA ASP A 97 -9.10 -10.90 -12.57
C ASP A 97 -10.41 -11.68 -12.79
N ARG A 98 -10.77 -12.56 -11.84
CA ARG A 98 -11.99 -13.37 -11.91
C ARG A 98 -13.28 -12.60 -11.63
N VAL A 99 -13.23 -11.55 -10.82
CA VAL A 99 -14.41 -10.75 -10.46
C VAL A 99 -14.96 -9.99 -11.68
N GLY A 100 -14.10 -9.59 -12.61
CA GLY A 100 -14.46 -8.86 -13.82
C GLY A 100 -14.69 -7.36 -13.59
N ASP A 101 -14.48 -6.55 -14.63
CA ASP A 101 -14.44 -5.08 -14.53
C ASP A 101 -15.70 -4.46 -13.94
N ARG A 102 -16.89 -4.99 -14.30
CA ARG A 102 -18.18 -4.45 -13.82
C ARG A 102 -18.36 -4.64 -12.32
N ALA A 103 -18.08 -5.84 -11.80
CA ALA A 103 -18.23 -6.09 -10.37
C ALA A 103 -17.13 -5.37 -9.58
N PHE A 104 -15.90 -5.35 -10.09
CA PHE A 104 -14.81 -4.60 -9.47
C PHE A 104 -15.13 -3.10 -9.40
N ALA A 105 -15.64 -2.49 -10.48
CA ALA A 105 -16.04 -1.08 -10.51
C ALA A 105 -17.08 -0.71 -9.43
N ARG A 106 -18.01 -1.62 -9.11
CA ARG A 106 -19.02 -1.37 -8.05
C ARG A 106 -18.41 -1.39 -6.65
N VAL A 107 -17.40 -2.21 -6.43
CA VAL A 107 -16.74 -2.37 -5.12
C VAL A 107 -15.70 -1.26 -4.89
N VAL A 108 -15.06 -0.77 -5.95
CA VAL A 108 -14.01 0.25 -5.94
C VAL A 108 -14.31 1.48 -5.06
N PRO A 109 -15.48 2.15 -5.14
CA PRO A 109 -15.76 3.30 -4.28
C PRO A 109 -15.67 2.95 -2.79
N TRP A 110 -16.17 1.78 -2.41
CA TRP A 110 -16.08 1.27 -1.04
C TRP A 110 -14.65 0.96 -0.61
N LEU A 111 -13.81 0.45 -1.53
CA LEU A 111 -12.38 0.25 -1.26
C LEU A 111 -11.67 1.57 -1.02
N ILE A 112 -12.00 2.61 -1.81
CA ILE A 112 -11.43 3.95 -1.65
C ILE A 112 -11.87 4.56 -0.32
N PHE A 113 -13.16 4.46 0.04
CA PHE A 113 -13.64 4.94 1.35
C PHE A 113 -13.00 4.19 2.51
N GLY A 114 -12.91 2.86 2.42
CA GLY A 114 -12.27 2.02 3.44
C GLY A 114 -10.80 2.39 3.63
N ALA A 115 -10.04 2.48 2.53
CA ALA A 115 -8.65 2.90 2.58
C ALA A 115 -8.50 4.34 3.12
N THR A 116 -9.38 5.26 2.73
CA THR A 116 -9.39 6.63 3.25
C THR A 116 -9.68 6.68 4.74
N ALA A 117 -10.63 5.87 5.23
CA ALA A 117 -10.95 5.74 6.65
C ALA A 117 -9.75 5.15 7.42
N LEU A 118 -9.10 4.12 6.89
CA LEU A 118 -7.87 3.58 7.47
C LEU A 118 -6.79 4.66 7.57
N PHE A 119 -6.58 5.44 6.50
CA PHE A 119 -5.66 6.58 6.52
C PHE A 119 -6.01 7.61 7.58
N ALA A 120 -7.30 7.94 7.75
CA ALA A 120 -7.75 8.84 8.81
C ALA A 120 -7.52 8.28 10.22
N LEU A 121 -7.64 6.95 10.40
CA LEU A 121 -7.46 6.25 11.68
C LEU A 121 -5.99 5.94 12.02
N GLN A 122 -5.07 6.04 11.05
CA GLN A 122 -3.64 5.84 11.25
C GLN A 122 -3.05 6.47 12.54
N PRO A 123 -3.32 7.76 12.90
CA PRO A 123 -2.79 8.34 14.13
C PRO A 123 -3.35 7.71 15.40
N VAL A 124 -4.60 7.25 15.37
CA VAL A 124 -5.23 6.55 16.52
C VAL A 124 -4.56 5.19 16.71
N VAL A 125 -4.37 4.46 15.61
CA VAL A 125 -3.63 3.18 15.63
C VAL A 125 -2.24 3.40 16.19
N LYS A 126 -1.47 4.37 15.67
CA LYS A 126 -0.11 4.67 16.15
C LYS A 126 -0.05 4.96 17.65
N ARG A 127 -0.97 5.81 18.16
CA ARG A 127 -1.06 6.13 19.61
C ARG A 127 -1.46 4.94 20.47
N TRP A 128 -2.35 4.08 19.97
CA TRP A 128 -2.75 2.87 20.69
C TRP A 128 -1.57 1.90 20.82
N LEU A 129 -0.78 1.78 19.76
CA LEU A 129 0.43 0.95 19.74
C LEU A 129 1.53 1.44 20.69
N GLU A 130 1.63 2.76 20.88
CA GLU A 130 2.56 3.37 21.85
C GLU A 130 2.14 3.10 23.32
N ARG A 131 0.89 2.67 23.59
CA ARG A 131 0.32 2.53 24.95
C ARG A 131 0.17 1.08 25.45
N GLY A 132 0.26 0.07 24.58
CA GLY A 132 0.02 -1.33 24.96
C GLY A 132 1.14 -1.93 25.81
N ALA A 133 0.83 -2.77 26.80
CA ALA A 133 1.77 -3.41 27.74
C ALA A 133 2.67 -4.50 27.11
N ASP A 134 3.84 -4.74 27.72
CA ASP A 134 4.84 -5.74 27.31
C ASP A 134 4.34 -7.16 27.62
N ALA A 135 3.71 -7.80 26.63
CA ALA A 135 3.37 -9.22 26.72
C ALA A 135 3.95 -9.95 25.52
N GLU A 136 4.87 -10.88 25.79
CA GLU A 136 5.40 -11.84 24.81
C GLU A 136 4.25 -12.52 24.06
N PRO A 137 4.28 -12.56 22.72
CA PRO A 137 3.19 -13.15 21.95
C PRO A 137 3.14 -14.67 22.16
N GLY A 138 2.10 -15.13 22.86
CA GLY A 138 1.80 -16.55 22.96
C GLY A 138 1.61 -17.20 21.58
N ARG A 139 1.85 -18.52 21.48
CA ARG A 139 1.83 -19.29 20.22
C ARG A 139 0.49 -19.20 19.47
N SER A 140 -0.62 -19.04 20.19
CA SER A 140 -1.96 -18.80 19.62
C SER A 140 -2.09 -17.41 18.97
N ARG A 141 -1.47 -16.39 19.55
CA ARG A 141 -1.46 -15.00 19.05
C ARG A 141 -0.71 -14.88 17.73
N LEU A 142 0.39 -15.62 17.58
CA LEU A 142 1.16 -15.68 16.33
C LEU A 142 0.34 -16.27 15.18
N GLY A 143 -0.40 -17.37 15.43
CA GLY A 143 -1.26 -17.99 14.42
C GLY A 143 -2.34 -17.03 13.91
N TRP A 144 -3.00 -16.30 14.83
CA TRP A 144 -3.98 -15.28 14.48
C TRP A 144 -3.40 -14.14 13.64
N VAL A 145 -2.19 -13.69 13.94
CA VAL A 145 -1.57 -12.60 13.18
C VAL A 145 -1.12 -13.07 11.79
N ILE A 146 -0.63 -14.30 11.65
CA ILE A 146 -0.31 -14.87 10.33
C ILE A 146 -1.59 -14.99 9.48
N ALA A 147 -2.69 -15.47 10.05
CA ALA A 147 -3.98 -15.55 9.37
C ALA A 147 -4.49 -14.15 8.98
N PHE A 148 -4.41 -13.18 9.89
CA PHE A 148 -4.76 -11.80 9.60
C PHE A 148 -3.88 -11.19 8.50
N GLN A 149 -2.57 -11.42 8.55
CA GLN A 149 -1.64 -10.97 7.51
C GLN A 149 -1.96 -11.58 6.15
N LEU A 150 -2.38 -12.85 6.10
CA LEU A 150 -2.82 -13.47 4.85
C LEU A 150 -4.05 -12.75 4.29
N LEU A 151 -5.05 -12.43 5.12
CA LEU A 151 -6.23 -11.66 4.68
C LEU A 151 -5.85 -10.26 4.19
N VAL A 152 -4.96 -9.57 4.92
CA VAL A 152 -4.42 -8.27 4.52
C VAL A 152 -3.68 -8.37 3.20
N ALA A 153 -2.93 -9.44 2.98
CA ALA A 153 -2.20 -9.69 1.74
C ALA A 153 -3.12 -10.04 0.57
N VAL A 154 -4.20 -10.79 0.79
CA VAL A 154 -5.25 -11.02 -0.22
C VAL A 154 -5.90 -9.69 -0.62
N TYR A 155 -6.27 -8.86 0.35
CA TYR A 155 -6.77 -7.51 0.09
C TYR A 155 -5.71 -6.64 -0.61
N GLY A 156 -4.44 -6.79 -0.25
CA GLY A 156 -3.33 -6.06 -0.85
C GLY A 156 -3.06 -6.43 -2.31
N GLY A 157 -3.12 -7.72 -2.65
CA GLY A 157 -3.08 -8.15 -4.04
C GLY A 157 -4.33 -7.73 -4.82
N PHE A 158 -5.46 -7.58 -4.12
CA PHE A 158 -6.72 -7.17 -4.72
C PHE A 158 -6.78 -5.68 -5.06
N PHE A 159 -6.35 -4.80 -4.16
CA PHE A 159 -6.41 -3.34 -4.36
C PHE A 159 -5.20 -2.57 -3.82
N GLY A 160 -4.51 -3.08 -2.79
CA GLY A 160 -3.24 -2.54 -2.33
C GLY A 160 -3.29 -1.23 -1.53
N ALA A 161 -4.37 -0.44 -1.62
CA ALA A 161 -4.47 0.81 -0.87
C ALA A 161 -4.67 0.57 0.65
N GLY A 162 -3.95 1.32 1.50
CA GLY A 162 -4.17 1.28 2.95
C GLY A 162 -3.66 0.03 3.68
N ILE A 163 -3.08 -0.95 2.98
CA ILE A 163 -2.55 -2.19 3.59
C ILE A 163 -1.48 -1.95 4.64
N GLY A 164 -0.70 -0.88 4.49
CA GLY A 164 0.34 -0.54 5.46
C GLY A 164 -0.21 -0.32 6.86
N ILE A 165 -1.40 0.26 6.97
CA ILE A 165 -2.04 0.59 8.25
C ILE A 165 -2.57 -0.69 8.92
N LEU A 166 -3.15 -1.58 8.11
CA LEU A 166 -3.58 -2.91 8.57
C LEU A 166 -2.39 -3.73 9.08
N MET A 167 -1.26 -3.70 8.38
CA MET A 167 -0.04 -4.38 8.80
C MET A 167 0.58 -3.78 10.06
N LEU A 168 0.56 -2.45 10.22
CA LEU A 168 0.99 -1.81 11.48
C LEU A 168 0.11 -2.24 12.66
N ALA A 169 -1.20 -2.33 12.46
CA ALA A 169 -2.09 -2.88 13.48
C ALA A 169 -1.73 -4.33 13.82
N ALA A 170 -1.50 -5.18 12.80
CA ALA A 170 -1.10 -6.58 12.99
C ALA A 170 0.22 -6.75 13.78
N LEU A 171 1.25 -5.99 13.40
CA LEU A 171 2.56 -5.97 14.08
C LEU A 171 2.44 -5.47 15.52
N GLY A 172 1.60 -4.47 15.72
CA GLY A 172 1.24 -3.99 17.03
C GLY A 172 0.54 -5.02 17.91
N PHE A 173 -0.38 -5.77 17.32
CA PHE A 173 -0.98 -6.94 17.93
C PHE A 173 0.03 -8.07 18.19
N LEU A 174 1.20 -8.12 17.56
CA LEU A 174 2.29 -9.04 17.95
C LEU A 174 3.18 -8.51 19.08
N GLY A 175 3.00 -7.27 19.50
CA GLY A 175 3.90 -6.62 20.47
C GLY A 175 5.20 -6.11 19.84
N VAL A 176 5.31 -6.04 18.50
CA VAL A 176 6.47 -5.44 17.84
C VAL A 176 6.43 -3.93 18.11
N ARG A 177 7.35 -3.45 18.95
CA ARG A 177 7.52 -2.02 19.25
C ARG A 177 8.64 -1.40 18.41
N GLY A 178 8.59 -0.07 18.31
CA GLY A 178 9.52 0.74 17.54
C GLY A 178 8.99 1.02 16.15
N ILE A 179 8.56 2.27 15.92
CA ILE A 179 7.96 2.72 14.66
C ILE A 179 8.87 2.42 13.46
N HIS A 180 10.19 2.58 13.61
CA HIS A 180 11.17 2.27 12.56
C HIS A 180 11.19 0.78 12.20
N ARG A 181 11.20 -0.10 13.21
CA ARG A 181 11.18 -1.56 13.01
C ARG A 181 9.87 -2.02 12.38
N MET A 182 8.73 -1.54 12.89
CA MET A 182 7.42 -1.85 12.33
C MET A 182 7.30 -1.36 10.88
N ASN A 183 7.78 -0.16 10.58
CA ASN A 183 7.81 0.37 9.22
C ASN A 183 8.70 -0.46 8.29
N GLY A 184 9.84 -0.95 8.79
CA GLY A 184 10.71 -1.86 8.05
C GLY A 184 10.02 -3.17 7.66
N VAL A 185 9.40 -3.88 8.62
CA VAL A 185 8.67 -5.13 8.35
C VAL A 185 7.45 -4.88 7.44
N LYS A 186 6.69 -3.82 7.70
CA LYS A 186 5.55 -3.38 6.86
C LYS A 186 5.97 -3.11 5.41
N ASN A 187 7.05 -2.34 5.21
CA ASN A 187 7.52 -1.98 3.88
C ASN A 187 8.03 -3.21 3.12
N PHE A 188 8.74 -4.11 3.81
CA PHE A 188 9.16 -5.38 3.24
C PHE A 188 7.96 -6.24 2.80
N ALA A 189 6.98 -6.42 3.68
CA ALA A 189 5.76 -7.15 3.37
C ALA A 189 4.98 -6.50 2.21
N ALA A 190 4.89 -5.17 2.17
CA ALA A 190 4.27 -4.42 1.08
C ALA A 190 4.98 -4.65 -0.27
N VAL A 191 6.32 -4.72 -0.28
CA VAL A 191 7.10 -5.06 -1.47
C VAL A 191 6.81 -6.50 -1.90
N CYS A 192 6.72 -7.45 -0.98
CA CYS A 192 6.31 -8.81 -1.30
C CYS A 192 4.92 -8.84 -1.96
N ILE A 193 3.90 -8.29 -1.30
CA ILE A 193 2.51 -8.28 -1.78
C ILE A 193 2.41 -7.62 -3.16
N ASN A 194 2.89 -6.39 -3.28
CA ASN A 194 2.75 -5.64 -4.54
C ASN A 194 3.66 -6.20 -5.63
N GLY A 195 4.82 -6.74 -5.27
CA GLY A 195 5.76 -7.37 -6.20
C GLY A 195 5.14 -8.61 -6.86
N VAL A 196 4.62 -9.56 -6.07
CA VAL A 196 3.94 -10.73 -6.67
C VAL A 196 2.66 -10.34 -7.38
N ALA A 197 1.87 -9.40 -6.86
CA ALA A 197 0.67 -8.92 -7.55
C ALA A 197 1.01 -8.28 -8.91
N ALA A 198 2.05 -7.45 -8.97
CA ALA A 198 2.55 -6.87 -10.21
C ALA A 198 2.98 -7.95 -11.21
N ILE A 199 3.76 -8.94 -10.77
CA ILE A 199 4.17 -10.07 -11.63
C ILE A 199 2.94 -10.82 -12.15
N THR A 200 1.97 -11.12 -11.29
CA THR A 200 0.71 -11.77 -11.67
C THR A 200 -0.07 -10.94 -12.69
N PHE A 201 -0.21 -9.63 -12.47
CA PHE A 201 -0.93 -8.75 -13.42
C PHE A 201 -0.22 -8.62 -14.77
N VAL A 202 1.11 -8.60 -14.80
CA VAL A 202 1.90 -8.64 -16.03
C VAL A 202 1.67 -9.97 -16.75
N ALA A 203 1.72 -11.10 -16.05
CA ALA A 203 1.50 -12.42 -16.61
C ALA A 203 0.06 -12.60 -17.16
N LEU A 204 -0.93 -11.96 -16.54
CA LEU A 204 -2.32 -11.94 -17.01
C LEU A 204 -2.58 -10.95 -18.16
N GLY A 205 -1.59 -10.16 -18.59
CA GLY A 205 -1.75 -9.18 -19.66
C GLY A 205 -2.69 -8.01 -19.33
N ARG A 206 -2.90 -7.71 -18.04
CA ARG A 206 -3.81 -6.62 -17.60
C ARG A 206 -3.14 -5.25 -17.52
N VAL A 207 -1.83 -5.20 -17.67
CA VAL A 207 -1.02 -3.99 -17.46
C VAL A 207 -0.94 -3.17 -18.73
N GLN A 208 -1.18 -1.86 -18.64
CA GLN A 208 -0.95 -0.91 -19.73
C GLN A 208 0.52 -0.45 -19.70
N PRO A 209 1.41 -0.94 -20.57
CA PRO A 209 2.86 -0.79 -20.38
C PRO A 209 3.32 0.66 -20.43
N ILE A 210 2.76 1.45 -21.36
CA ILE A 210 3.10 2.86 -21.55
C ILE A 210 2.71 3.66 -20.30
N TYR A 211 1.50 3.44 -19.79
CA TYR A 211 1.02 4.13 -18.58
C TYR A 211 1.81 3.69 -17.35
N ALA A 212 2.08 2.39 -17.20
CA ALA A 212 2.89 1.86 -16.12
C ALA A 212 4.30 2.47 -16.10
N ALA A 213 4.95 2.58 -17.26
CA ALA A 213 6.29 3.16 -17.39
C ALA A 213 6.30 4.66 -17.01
N VAL A 214 5.39 5.46 -17.59
CA VAL A 214 5.30 6.90 -17.28
C VAL A 214 5.01 7.13 -15.79
N MET A 215 4.07 6.35 -15.23
CA MET A 215 3.72 6.44 -13.83
C MET A 215 4.86 5.93 -12.92
N ALA A 216 5.61 4.91 -13.31
CA ALA A 216 6.77 4.45 -12.56
C ALA A 216 7.84 5.53 -12.48
N ILE A 217 8.14 6.22 -13.57
CA ILE A 217 9.07 7.35 -13.57
C ILE A 217 8.56 8.44 -12.63
N GLY A 218 7.28 8.83 -12.75
CA GLY A 218 6.66 9.80 -11.86
C GLY A 218 6.75 9.39 -10.39
N ALA A 219 6.41 8.15 -10.06
CA ALA A 219 6.45 7.61 -8.71
C ALA A 219 7.87 7.52 -8.13
N ILE A 220 8.88 7.19 -8.94
CA ILE A 220 10.29 7.20 -8.52
C ILE A 220 10.74 8.64 -8.23
N VAL A 221 10.51 9.56 -9.17
CA VAL A 221 10.88 10.98 -9.01
C VAL A 221 10.17 11.58 -7.80
N GLY A 222 8.88 11.33 -7.66
CA GLY A 222 8.06 11.75 -6.53
C GLY A 222 8.48 11.12 -5.21
N GLY A 223 8.86 9.85 -5.21
CA GLY A 223 9.39 9.16 -4.03
C GLY A 223 10.72 9.76 -3.57
N LEU A 224 11.66 9.97 -4.49
CA LEU A 224 13.00 10.49 -4.20
C LEU A 224 12.98 11.98 -3.83
N ALA A 225 12.38 12.82 -4.66
CA ALA A 225 12.29 14.28 -4.43
C ALA A 225 11.28 14.61 -3.32
N GLY A 226 10.14 13.89 -3.32
CA GLY A 226 9.07 14.10 -2.36
C GLY A 226 9.36 13.59 -0.97
N ALA A 227 10.29 12.64 -0.76
CA ALA A 227 10.71 12.27 0.60
C ALA A 227 11.25 13.47 1.39
N GLY A 228 11.99 14.39 0.73
CA GLY A 228 12.45 15.63 1.36
C GLY A 228 11.32 16.60 1.66
N ILE A 229 10.43 16.85 0.70
CA ILE A 229 9.33 17.80 0.81
C ILE A 229 8.26 17.30 1.78
N ALA A 230 7.89 16.01 1.72
CA ALA A 230 6.88 15.40 2.57
C ALA A 230 7.34 15.31 4.03
N ARG A 231 8.65 15.15 4.28
CA ARG A 231 9.23 15.34 5.62
C ARG A 231 9.05 16.77 6.15
N ARG A 232 9.18 17.79 5.28
CA ARG A 232 8.95 19.21 5.64
C ARG A 232 7.48 19.57 5.82
N LEU A 233 6.58 18.98 5.01
CA LEU A 233 5.13 19.17 5.12
C LEU A 233 4.56 18.52 6.38
N GLY A 234 5.23 17.51 6.92
CA GLY A 234 4.81 16.78 8.11
C GLY A 234 3.74 15.72 7.82
N GLU A 235 3.80 14.61 8.55
CA GLU A 235 2.92 13.42 8.40
C GLU A 235 1.43 13.79 8.41
N THR A 236 1.05 14.80 9.22
CA THR A 236 -0.34 15.26 9.36
C THR A 236 -0.87 15.90 8.08
N ASN A 237 -0.08 16.72 7.38
CA ASN A 237 -0.55 17.42 6.17
C ASN A 237 -0.61 16.49 4.97
N VAL A 238 0.37 15.58 4.85
CA VAL A 238 0.33 14.52 3.82
C VAL A 238 -0.90 13.65 4.00
N ARG A 239 -1.22 13.24 5.24
CA ARG A 239 -2.43 12.49 5.54
C ARG A 239 -3.70 13.27 5.20
N ARG A 240 -3.81 14.54 5.60
CA ARG A 240 -4.98 15.39 5.27
C ARG A 240 -5.20 15.48 3.77
N LEU A 241 -4.13 15.69 3.00
CA LEU A 241 -4.18 15.73 1.55
C LEU A 241 -4.75 14.43 0.97
N VAL A 242 -4.22 13.28 1.39
CA VAL A 242 -4.70 11.96 0.94
C VAL A 242 -6.15 11.74 1.30
N VAL A 243 -6.57 12.12 2.51
CA VAL A 243 -7.97 11.97 2.96
C VAL A 243 -8.92 12.86 2.14
N VAL A 244 -8.57 14.12 1.92
CA VAL A 244 -9.39 15.05 1.11
C VAL A 244 -9.53 14.53 -0.33
N ILE A 245 -8.42 14.11 -0.94
CA ILE A 245 -8.42 13.55 -2.30
C ILE A 245 -9.25 12.25 -2.34
N GLY A 246 -9.03 11.34 -1.39
CA GLY A 246 -9.75 10.07 -1.29
C GLY A 246 -11.26 10.24 -1.14
N VAL A 247 -11.71 11.18 -0.29
CA VAL A 247 -13.14 11.52 -0.13
C VAL A 247 -13.69 12.14 -1.41
N ALA A 248 -13.01 13.13 -2.00
CA ALA A 248 -13.47 13.78 -3.23
C ALA A 248 -13.64 12.78 -4.38
N ILE A 249 -12.66 11.88 -4.55
CA ILE A 249 -12.72 10.83 -5.55
C ILE A 249 -13.84 9.83 -5.23
N GLY A 250 -13.94 9.35 -3.99
CA GLY A 250 -14.98 8.40 -3.60
C GLY A 250 -16.38 8.93 -3.86
N VAL A 251 -16.64 10.20 -3.51
CA VAL A 251 -17.91 10.87 -3.76
C VAL A 251 -18.18 11.02 -5.27
N THR A 252 -17.21 11.52 -6.04
CA THR A 252 -17.38 11.68 -7.50
C THR A 252 -17.66 10.36 -8.20
N MET A 253 -17.01 9.27 -7.78
CA MET A 253 -17.27 7.93 -8.33
C MET A 253 -18.66 7.40 -7.97
N LEU A 254 -19.16 7.64 -6.74
CA LEU A 254 -20.52 7.26 -6.36
C LEU A 254 -21.60 8.04 -7.11
N VAL A 255 -21.35 9.32 -7.38
CA VAL A 255 -22.27 10.16 -8.16
C VAL A 255 -22.28 9.74 -9.63
N ARG A 256 -21.11 9.49 -10.23
CA ARG A 256 -21.00 9.06 -11.63
C ARG A 256 -21.46 7.62 -11.88
N GLY A 257 -21.30 6.72 -10.91
CA GLY A 257 -21.74 5.33 -11.03
C GLY A 257 -23.26 5.13 -10.88
N ARG A 258 -24.02 6.20 -10.62
CA ARG A 258 -25.49 6.21 -10.57
C ARG A 258 -26.14 6.81 -11.83
N ALA A 259 -25.34 7.31 -12.78
CA ALA A 259 -25.77 7.77 -14.10
C ALA A 259 -25.49 6.68 -15.15
#